data_AF-A0A935L6J3-F1
#
_entry.id   AF-A0A935L6J3-F1
#
_cell.length_a   1.000
_cell.length_b   1.000
_cell.length_c   1.000
_cell.angle_alpha   90.00
_cell.angle_beta   90.00
_cell.angle_gamma   90.00
#
_symmetry.space_group_name_H-M   'P 1'
#
loop_
_entity.id
_entity.type
_entity.pdbx_description
1 polymer ?
#
loop_
_entity_poly.entity_id
_entity_poly.type
_entity_poly.pdbx_seq_one_letter_code
_entity_poly.pdbx_strand_id
1 'polypeptide(L)'
;MEGFCPKGRKAEDGIIPQKYPLIECETDNYAVRTELNVKNSDGVLIIFKVKINDPGTTLTVELAKKHNKPLYLCNIKQNNINEIRKWISENAINTLNIAGPRLSNDPEIYELTYDFLVQLFLV
;
A
#
# COMPACT_ATOMS: atom_id res chain seq x y z
N MET A 1 -2.38 -0.43 14.45
CA MET A 1 -3.47 -1.09 13.71
C MET A 1 -2.85 -2.17 12.84
N GLU A 2 -3.56 -3.28 12.64
CA GLU A 2 -3.10 -4.43 11.86
C GLU A 2 -3.59 -4.34 10.40
N GLY A 3 -2.89 -5.02 9.48
CA GLY A 3 -3.29 -5.08 8.07
C GLY A 3 -4.24 -6.25 7.78
N PHE A 4 -5.08 -6.10 6.76
CA PHE A 4 -6.01 -7.13 6.30
C PHE A 4 -5.43 -7.94 5.12
N CYS A 5 -5.65 -9.25 5.14
CA CYS A 5 -5.30 -10.19 4.07
C CYS A 5 -6.48 -11.07 3.68
N PRO A 6 -6.49 -11.67 2.48
CA PRO A 6 -7.57 -12.57 2.06
C PRO A 6 -7.64 -13.81 2.97
N LYS A 7 -8.81 -14.44 3.05
CA LYS A 7 -8.99 -15.75 3.71
C LYS A 7 -7.97 -16.77 3.21
N GLY A 8 -7.37 -17.51 4.13
CA GLY A 8 -6.27 -18.43 3.86
C GLY A 8 -4.93 -17.74 3.64
N ARG A 9 -4.84 -16.44 3.95
CA ARG A 9 -3.64 -15.59 3.81
C ARG A 9 -3.02 -15.66 2.41
N LYS A 10 -3.85 -15.69 1.37
CA LYS A 10 -3.40 -15.84 -0.02
C LYS A 10 -2.58 -14.64 -0.50
N ALA A 11 -1.47 -14.93 -1.16
CA ALA A 11 -0.62 -14.00 -1.91
C ALA A 11 -0.24 -14.65 -3.26
N GLU A 12 0.49 -13.93 -4.12
CA GLU A 12 0.90 -14.45 -5.44
C GLU A 12 1.98 -15.53 -5.36
N ASP A 13 2.78 -15.50 -4.29
CA ASP A 13 3.88 -16.40 -3.99
C ASP A 13 3.50 -17.50 -2.99
N GLY A 14 2.21 -17.58 -2.61
CA GLY A 14 1.67 -18.62 -1.74
C GLY A 14 0.94 -18.07 -0.52
N ILE A 15 1.21 -18.64 0.65
CA ILE A 15 0.57 -18.28 1.91
C ILE A 15 1.46 -17.26 2.64
N ILE A 16 0.90 -16.12 3.02
CA ILE A 16 1.62 -15.11 3.78
C ILE A 16 2.06 -15.71 5.13
N PRO A 17 3.37 -15.68 5.47
CA PRO A 17 3.88 -16.27 6.70
C PRO A 17 3.20 -15.73 7.98
N GLN A 18 3.09 -16.58 9.00
CA GLN A 18 2.43 -16.24 10.29
C GLN A 18 3.18 -15.18 11.10
N LYS A 19 4.46 -14.92 10.80
CA LYS A 19 5.24 -13.85 11.43
C LYS A 19 4.68 -12.44 11.16
N TYR A 20 3.83 -12.28 10.13
CA TYR A 20 3.16 -11.02 9.83
C TYR A 20 1.81 -10.95 10.54
N PRO A 21 1.59 -9.99 11.47
CA PRO A 21 0.36 -9.87 12.24
C PRO A 21 -0.75 -9.26 11.38
N LEU A 22 -1.38 -10.11 10.55
CA LEU A 22 -2.45 -9.73 9.63
C LEU A 22 -3.76 -10.38 10.04
N ILE A 23 -4.84 -9.64 9.88
CA ILE A 23 -6.22 -10.08 10.09
C ILE A 23 -6.72 -10.71 8.78
N GLU A 24 -7.22 -11.93 8.85
CA GLU A 24 -7.86 -12.58 7.70
C GLU A 24 -9.28 -12.06 7.50
N CYS A 25 -9.62 -11.72 6.26
CA CYS A 25 -11.00 -11.46 5.86
C CYS A 25 -11.81 -12.76 5.82
N GLU A 26 -13.14 -12.65 5.87
CA GLU A 26 -14.05 -13.80 5.73
C GLU A 26 -14.04 -14.44 4.32
N THR A 27 -13.47 -13.73 3.34
CA THR A 27 -13.38 -14.14 1.93
C THR A 27 -11.95 -14.03 1.41
N ASP A 28 -11.62 -14.85 0.42
CA ASP A 28 -10.35 -14.80 -0.30
C ASP A 28 -10.34 -13.77 -1.45
N ASN A 29 -11.42 -13.01 -1.63
CA ASN A 29 -11.49 -11.93 -2.60
C ASN A 29 -10.56 -10.77 -2.21
N TYR A 30 -9.54 -10.53 -3.04
CA TYR A 30 -8.58 -9.43 -2.86
C TYR A 30 -9.22 -8.04 -2.76
N ALA A 31 -10.38 -7.80 -3.39
CA ALA A 31 -11.04 -6.50 -3.31
C ALA A 31 -11.48 -6.16 -1.88
N VAL A 32 -11.89 -7.16 -1.09
CA VAL A 32 -12.38 -6.96 0.28
C VAL A 32 -11.25 -6.52 1.20
N ARG A 33 -10.12 -7.24 1.20
CA ARG A 33 -8.96 -6.83 2.01
C ARG A 33 -8.42 -5.46 1.58
N THR A 34 -8.43 -5.16 0.27
CA THR A 34 -7.95 -3.87 -0.24
C THR A 34 -8.84 -2.73 0.26
N GLU A 35 -10.17 -2.87 0.19
CA GLU A 35 -11.08 -1.85 0.73
C GLU A 35 -10.97 -1.71 2.24
N LEU A 36 -10.80 -2.80 2.99
CA LEU A 36 -10.58 -2.73 4.44
C LEU A 36 -9.30 -1.99 4.80
N ASN A 37 -8.19 -2.27 4.11
CA ASN A 37 -6.92 -1.55 4.34
C ASN A 37 -7.05 -0.05 4.05
N VAL A 38 -7.77 0.33 3.00
CA VAL A 38 -8.03 1.75 2.67
C VAL A 38 -8.95 2.42 3.68
N LYS A 39 -10.06 1.77 4.06
CA LYS A 39 -11.04 2.34 5.00
C LYS A 39 -10.43 2.59 6.37
N ASN A 40 -9.62 1.65 6.84
CA ASN A 40 -9.05 1.66 8.18
C ASN A 40 -7.76 2.48 8.31
N SER A 41 -7.18 3.00 7.22
CA SER A 41 -6.03 3.91 7.31
C SER A 41 -6.44 5.39 7.28
N ASP A 42 -5.60 6.27 7.81
CA ASP A 42 -5.79 7.72 7.71
C ASP A 42 -5.42 8.26 6.33
N GLY A 43 -4.49 7.59 5.63
CA GLY A 43 -4.12 7.93 4.26
C GLY A 43 -3.62 6.73 3.46
N VAL A 44 -3.42 6.94 2.17
CA VAL A 44 -2.97 5.92 1.21
C VAL A 44 -1.77 6.46 0.42
N LEU A 45 -0.67 5.72 0.46
CA LEU A 45 0.51 5.96 -0.37
C LEU A 45 0.60 4.87 -1.44
N ILE A 46 0.60 5.27 -2.71
CA ILE A 46 0.77 4.36 -3.84
C ILE A 46 2.17 4.50 -4.41
N ILE A 47 2.99 3.46 -4.28
CA ILE A 47 4.37 3.44 -4.77
C ILE A 47 4.42 2.70 -6.11
N PHE A 48 5.04 3.32 -7.12
CA PHE A 48 5.22 2.72 -8.44
C PHE A 48 6.49 3.25 -9.12
N LYS A 49 7.00 2.54 -10.13
CA LYS A 49 8.25 2.90 -10.84
C LYS A 49 8.06 3.70 -12.12
N VAL A 50 7.05 3.34 -12.92
CA VAL A 50 6.81 3.96 -14.24
C VAL A 50 5.36 4.41 -14.36
N LYS A 51 4.43 3.47 -14.19
CA LYS A 51 2.99 3.74 -14.24
C LYS A 51 2.24 2.72 -13.40
N ILE A 52 1.04 3.09 -12.99
CA ILE A 52 0.07 2.17 -12.38
C ILE A 52 -0.64 1.46 -13.52
N ASN A 53 -0.43 0.14 -13.66
CA ASN A 53 -1.01 -0.67 -14.74
C ASN A 53 -1.66 -1.96 -14.25
N ASP A 54 -1.58 -2.27 -12.96
CA ASP A 54 -2.23 -3.46 -12.41
C ASP A 54 -3.61 -3.15 -11.80
N PRO A 55 -4.56 -4.09 -11.90
CA PRO A 55 -5.91 -3.92 -11.37
C PRO A 55 -5.95 -3.67 -9.86
N GLY A 56 -5.03 -4.25 -9.09
CA GLY A 56 -5.01 -4.14 -7.64
C GLY A 56 -4.65 -2.74 -7.15
N THR A 57 -3.60 -2.14 -7.72
CA THR A 57 -3.20 -0.77 -7.42
C THR A 57 -4.24 0.22 -7.91
N THR A 58 -4.80 0.00 -9.11
CA THR A 58 -5.88 0.84 -9.66
C THR A 58 -7.11 0.84 -8.74
N LEU A 59 -7.54 -0.33 -8.29
CA LEU A 59 -8.63 -0.48 -7.32
C LEU A 59 -8.32 0.27 -6.01
N THR A 60 -7.08 0.24 -5.54
CA THR A 60 -6.69 0.94 -4.30
C THR A 60 -6.85 2.47 -4.46
N VAL A 61 -6.47 3.02 -5.62
CA VAL A 61 -6.67 4.44 -5.95
C VAL A 61 -8.15 4.81 -6.00
N GLU A 62 -8.97 3.98 -6.65
CA GLU A 62 -10.42 4.20 -6.75
C GLU A 62 -11.08 4.17 -5.37
N LEU A 63 -10.69 3.22 -4.53
CA LEU A 63 -11.20 3.09 -3.17
C LEU A 63 -10.76 4.26 -2.27
N ALA A 64 -9.53 4.74 -2.41
CA ALA A 64 -9.06 5.90 -1.66
C ALA A 64 -9.91 7.13 -1.99
N LYS A 65 -10.19 7.36 -3.28
CA LYS A 65 -11.10 8.43 -3.75
C LYS A 65 -12.52 8.22 -3.22
N LYS A 66 -13.07 7.00 -3.36
CA LYS A 66 -14.42 6.64 -2.89
C LYS A 66 -14.62 6.92 -1.39
N HIS A 67 -13.60 6.66 -0.57
CA HIS A 67 -13.65 6.82 0.88
C HIS A 67 -13.09 8.17 1.37
N ASN A 68 -12.83 9.11 0.44
CA ASN A 68 -12.26 10.43 0.73
C ASN A 68 -10.98 10.37 1.59
N LYS A 69 -10.12 9.37 1.32
CA LYS A 69 -8.83 9.25 1.98
C LYS A 69 -7.79 10.14 1.29
N PRO A 70 -6.96 10.88 2.03
CA PRO A 70 -5.73 11.45 1.52
C PRO A 70 -4.96 10.41 0.71
N LEU A 71 -4.63 10.74 -0.53
CA LEU A 71 -3.96 9.85 -1.47
C LEU A 71 -2.72 10.53 -2.04
N TYR A 72 -1.57 9.87 -1.92
CA TYR A 72 -0.33 10.32 -2.56
C TYR A 72 0.15 9.28 -3.58
N LEU A 73 0.38 9.71 -4.82
CA LEU A 73 0.91 8.89 -5.90
C LEU A 73 2.42 9.12 -6.02
N CYS A 74 3.20 8.11 -5.69
CA CYS A 74 4.63 8.16 -5.46
C CYS A 74 5.36 7.40 -6.58
N ASN A 75 5.83 8.13 -7.61
CA ASN A 75 6.75 7.58 -8.62
C ASN A 75 8.16 7.48 -8.03
N ILE A 76 8.55 6.30 -7.56
CA ILE A 76 9.73 6.08 -6.70
C ILE A 76 11.04 6.64 -7.26
N LYS A 77 11.15 6.81 -8.58
CA LYS A 77 12.34 7.38 -9.24
C LYS A 77 12.36 8.92 -9.28
N GLN A 78 11.25 9.58 -9.00
CA GLN A 78 11.03 11.01 -9.21
C GLN A 78 10.52 11.74 -7.96
N ASN A 79 10.26 11.04 -6.85
CA ASN A 79 9.67 11.68 -5.67
C ASN A 79 10.69 12.43 -4.83
N ASN A 80 10.14 13.30 -3.99
CA ASN A 80 10.83 13.97 -2.91
C ASN A 80 10.30 13.46 -1.56
N ILE A 81 11.16 12.84 -0.76
CA ILE A 81 10.82 12.31 0.57
C ILE A 81 10.24 13.41 1.47
N ASN A 82 10.77 14.63 1.39
CA ASN A 82 10.31 15.73 2.23
C ASN A 82 8.88 16.16 1.90
N GLU A 83 8.47 16.05 0.63
CA GLU A 83 7.08 16.34 0.23
C GLU A 83 6.13 15.29 0.79
N ILE A 84 6.53 14.03 0.82
CA ILE A 84 5.70 12.94 1.37
C ILE A 84 5.59 13.08 2.89
N ARG A 85 6.68 13.43 3.58
CA ARG A 85 6.65 13.74 5.02
C ARG A 85 5.73 14.92 5.35
N LYS A 86 5.81 15.97 4.54
CA LYS A 86 4.93 17.13 4.65
C LYS A 86 3.47 16.74 4.40
N TRP A 87 3.19 15.94 3.38
CA TRP A 87 1.85 15.42 3.12
C TRP A 87 1.32 14.58 4.30
N ILE A 88 2.15 13.72 4.90
CA ILE A 88 1.80 12.95 6.10
C ILE A 88 1.42 13.88 7.27
N SER A 89 2.22 14.91 7.54
CA SER A 89 1.97 15.81 8.66
C SER A 89 0.76 16.73 8.43
N GLU A 90 0.61 17.30 7.24
CA GLU A 90 -0.51 18.19 6.88
C GLU A 90 -1.87 17.47 6.91
N ASN A 91 -1.89 16.17 6.62
CA ASN A 91 -3.10 15.35 6.66
C ASN A 91 -3.28 14.60 7.99
N ALA A 92 -2.42 14.84 8.99
CA ALA A 92 -2.45 14.17 10.30
C ALA A 92 -2.53 12.64 10.21
N ILE A 93 -1.77 12.04 9.29
CA ILE A 93 -1.79 10.60 9.02
C ILE A 93 -1.02 9.87 10.13
N ASN A 94 -1.73 9.12 10.97
CA ASN A 94 -1.13 8.25 12.01
C ASN A 94 -1.05 6.79 11.55
N THR A 95 -1.96 6.39 10.67
CA THR A 95 -2.00 5.06 10.05
C THR A 95 -1.94 5.19 8.53
N LEU A 96 -0.87 4.69 7.93
CA LEU A 96 -0.64 4.79 6.49
C LEU A 96 -0.81 3.43 5.82
N ASN A 97 -1.74 3.33 4.87
CA ASN A 97 -1.81 2.19 3.96
C ASN A 97 -0.84 2.40 2.80
N ILE A 98 0.05 1.44 2.57
CA ILE A 98 1.03 1.47 1.47
C ILE A 98 0.66 0.36 0.49
N ALA A 99 0.51 0.72 -0.79
CA ALA A 99 0.20 -0.20 -1.86
C ALA A 99 1.03 0.09 -3.11
N GLY A 100 1.07 -0.88 -4.03
CA GLY A 100 1.85 -0.80 -5.25
C GLY A 100 1.72 -2.09 -6.07
N PRO A 101 2.37 -2.15 -7.24
CA PRO A 101 2.30 -3.31 -8.11
C PRO A 101 2.94 -4.53 -7.44
N ARG A 102 2.44 -5.70 -7.85
CA ARG A 102 2.99 -7.01 -7.48
C ARG A 102 4.38 -7.24 -8.09
N LEU A 103 5.15 -8.16 -7.51
CA LEU A 103 6.48 -8.53 -8.03
C LEU A 103 6.38 -9.06 -9.46
N SER A 104 5.32 -9.82 -9.76
CA SER A 104 5.01 -10.30 -11.11
C SER A 104 4.83 -9.18 -12.15
N ASN A 105 4.49 -7.97 -11.72
CA ASN A 105 4.31 -6.80 -12.58
C ASN A 105 5.53 -5.86 -12.58
N ASP A 106 6.32 -5.83 -11.50
CA ASP A 106 7.56 -5.08 -11.41
C ASP A 106 8.57 -5.81 -10.49
N PRO A 107 9.53 -6.57 -11.06
CA PRO A 107 10.45 -7.39 -10.28
C PRO A 107 11.40 -6.62 -9.35
N GLU A 108 11.62 -5.33 -9.59
CA GLU A 108 12.53 -4.49 -8.78
C GLU A 108 11.79 -3.75 -7.66
N ILE A 109 10.45 -3.77 -7.65
CA ILE A 109 9.67 -2.85 -6.80
C ILE A 109 9.85 -3.12 -5.31
N TYR A 110 10.11 -4.37 -4.91
CA TYR A 110 10.25 -4.74 -3.51
C TYR A 110 11.46 -4.04 -2.87
N GLU A 111 12.66 -4.24 -3.41
CA GLU A 111 13.90 -3.66 -2.86
C GLU A 111 13.86 -2.12 -2.90
N LEU A 112 13.39 -1.56 -4.03
CA LEU A 112 13.23 -0.10 -4.14
C LEU A 112 12.28 0.44 -3.06
N THR A 113 11.13 -0.22 -2.86
CA THR A 113 10.16 0.20 -1.84
C THR A 113 10.74 0.10 -0.44
N TYR A 114 11.49 -0.97 -0.14
CA TYR A 114 12.13 -1.14 1.16
C TYR A 114 13.10 0.01 1.46
N ASP A 115 14.06 0.25 0.56
CA ASP A 115 15.05 1.33 0.72
C ASP A 115 14.38 2.70 0.85
N PHE A 116 13.35 2.94 0.03
CA PHE A 116 12.58 4.17 0.06
C PHE A 116 11.86 4.37 1.41
N LEU A 117 11.22 3.33 1.95
CA LEU A 117 10.52 3.42 3.24
C LEU A 117 11.47 3.57 4.42
N VAL A 118 12.65 2.94 4.37
CA VAL A 118 13.73 3.17 5.34
C VAL A 118 14.12 4.65 5.34
N GLN A 119 14.37 5.24 4.17
CA GLN A 119 14.70 6.67 4.08
C GLN A 119 13.53 7.56 4.50
N LEU A 120 12.28 7.17 4.22
CA LEU A 120 11.10 7.95 4.56
C LEU A 120 10.84 8.01 6.08
N PHE A 121 11.08 6.93 6.82
CA PHE A 121 10.66 6.81 8.22
C PHE A 121 11.78 6.64 9.24
N LEU A 122 12.96 6.16 8.85
CA LEU A 122 14.02 5.77 9.79
C LEU A 122 15.27 6.67 9.72
N VAL A 123 15.34 7.58 8.75
CA VAL A 123 16.45 8.53 8.54
C VAL A 123 15.98 9.97 8.68
#